data_AF-A0A7X6D607-F1
#
_entry.id   AF-A0A7X6D607-F1
#
_cell.length_a   1.000
_cell.length_b   1.000
_cell.length_c   1.000
_cell.angle_alpha   90.00
_cell.angle_beta   90.00
_cell.angle_gamma   90.00
#
_symmetry.space_group_name_H-M   'P 1'
#
loop_
_entity.id
_entity.type
_entity.pdbx_description
1 polymer ?
#
loop_
_entity_poly.entity_id
_entity_poly.type
_entity_poly.pdbx_seq_one_letter_code
_entity_poly.pdbx_strand_id
1 'polypeptide(L)'
;AAAPGQDDRYRIDAEAEAADEGRPNRPVLAGAALAGVLLVAAPLLLLSIDRSGGGTTLETGPAADTVLREEVDRPGDFVAAAPEPEPEETEPEPEPEPEPVQAEVAPEPEPEPEPEPEPEPEPEPEPDPEPDGPAFPTERVLLQNVVNGNCVGTPGGGTGNRNQALEHVDCEASPDDIRWNLEMRFEDAGPAGAPLYTFRNDRGGFCLDLPDKGQRDRGTLVHQARCFPDMDDNQLWWLDEQESGTYYIRNFASHDYCMLAYEASESDKRLRIWPCHENHTWRLVGDS
;
A
#
# COMPACT_ATOMS: atom_id res chain seq x y z
N ALA A 1 -22.96 42.72 -56.75
CA ALA A 1 -23.56 41.56 -57.43
C ALA A 1 -22.72 40.33 -57.12
N ALA A 2 -23.22 39.44 -56.26
CA ALA A 2 -22.78 38.06 -56.13
C ALA A 2 -23.90 37.33 -55.37
N ALA A 3 -24.45 36.30 -55.99
CA ALA A 3 -25.50 35.43 -55.45
C ALA A 3 -24.90 34.36 -54.50
N PRO A 4 -25.73 33.73 -53.65
CA PRO A 4 -25.32 32.68 -52.71
C PRO A 4 -25.59 31.25 -53.25
N GLY A 5 -24.97 30.25 -52.62
CA GLY A 5 -25.21 28.79 -52.78
C GLY A 5 -23.91 28.00 -52.59
N GLN A 6 -23.82 26.85 -51.94
CA GLN A 6 -24.81 25.87 -51.49
C GLN A 6 -24.31 25.16 -50.21
N ASP A 7 -25.29 24.68 -49.45
CA ASP A 7 -25.22 23.70 -48.37
C ASP A 7 -24.78 22.33 -48.93
N ASP A 8 -23.89 21.62 -48.24
CA ASP A 8 -23.67 20.18 -48.41
C ASP A 8 -23.17 19.58 -47.08
N ARG A 9 -24.09 19.51 -46.12
CA ARG A 9 -24.10 18.43 -45.13
C ARG A 9 -24.38 17.13 -45.88
N TYR A 10 -23.35 16.34 -46.18
CA TYR A 10 -23.36 14.86 -46.24
C TYR A 10 -22.02 14.37 -46.79
N ARG A 11 -21.09 14.00 -45.91
CA ARG A 11 -20.01 13.06 -46.23
C ARG A 11 -19.52 12.37 -44.97
N ILE A 12 -20.41 11.59 -44.37
CA ILE A 12 -20.07 10.44 -43.54
C ILE A 12 -20.26 9.22 -44.47
N ASP A 13 -19.40 8.21 -44.28
CA ASP A 13 -19.35 6.89 -44.93
C ASP A 13 -18.35 6.71 -46.09
N ALA A 14 -17.15 6.27 -45.71
CA ALA A 14 -16.22 5.33 -46.39
C ALA A 14 -14.89 5.44 -45.59
N GLU A 15 -14.32 4.44 -44.93
CA GLU A 15 -14.24 3.01 -45.22
C GLU A 15 -14.08 2.24 -43.89
N ALA A 16 -15.01 1.33 -43.63
CA ALA A 16 -14.83 0.18 -42.74
C ALA A 16 -15.05 -1.07 -43.58
N GLU A 17 -14.37 -2.16 -43.18
CA GLU A 17 -14.32 -3.51 -43.79
C GLU A 17 -13.31 -3.67 -44.94
N ALA A 18 -12.43 -4.67 -44.98
CA ALA A 18 -12.22 -5.88 -44.17
C ALA A 18 -10.84 -6.48 -44.50
N ALA A 19 -10.26 -7.24 -43.56
CA ALA A 19 -9.57 -8.51 -43.84
C ALA A 19 -9.20 -9.21 -42.51
N ASP A 20 -10.12 -10.06 -42.06
CA ASP A 20 -9.87 -11.19 -41.16
C ASP A 20 -9.17 -12.29 -41.95
N GLU A 21 -7.86 -12.49 -41.75
CA GLU A 21 -7.19 -13.75 -42.08
C GLU A 21 -6.05 -14.04 -41.07
N GLY A 22 -6.24 -15.07 -40.24
CA GLY A 22 -5.13 -15.94 -39.78
C GLY A 22 -4.55 -15.68 -38.40
N ARG A 23 -5.20 -16.20 -37.35
CA ARG A 23 -4.61 -16.44 -36.02
C ARG A 23 -3.68 -17.66 -36.02
N PRO A 24 -2.44 -17.55 -35.50
CA PRO A 24 -1.71 -18.70 -34.97
C PRO A 24 -1.55 -18.60 -33.44
N ASN A 25 -2.15 -19.55 -32.73
CA ASN A 25 -1.83 -19.85 -31.33
C ASN A 25 -0.61 -20.78 -31.27
N ARG A 26 0.55 -20.33 -30.74
CA ARG A 26 1.55 -21.13 -29.99
C ARG A 26 2.79 -20.28 -29.61
N PRO A 27 3.43 -20.54 -28.45
CA PRO A 27 4.65 -19.84 -28.05
C PRO A 27 5.87 -20.42 -28.77
N VAL A 28 6.65 -19.57 -29.44
CA VAL A 28 7.95 -19.94 -30.01
C VAL A 28 9.03 -19.56 -29.00
N LEU A 29 9.58 -20.58 -28.33
CA LEU A 29 10.86 -20.51 -27.62
C LEU A 29 11.98 -20.30 -28.65
N ALA A 30 12.54 -19.10 -28.72
CA ALA A 30 13.75 -18.83 -29.47
C ALA A 30 14.95 -18.90 -28.51
N GLY A 31 15.57 -20.08 -28.43
CA GLY A 31 16.93 -20.23 -27.92
C GLY A 31 17.92 -19.74 -28.98
N ALA A 32 18.86 -18.88 -28.60
CA ALA A 32 20.01 -18.52 -29.42
C ALA A 32 21.31 -18.87 -28.69
N ALA A 33 22.19 -19.50 -29.47
CA ALA A 33 23.28 -20.36 -29.06
C ALA A 33 24.50 -19.63 -28.46
N LEU A 34 25.16 -20.35 -27.55
CA LEU A 34 26.53 -20.11 -27.09
C LEU A 34 27.51 -20.17 -28.27
N ALA A 35 28.26 -19.09 -28.48
CA ALA A 35 29.54 -19.12 -29.16
C ALA A 35 30.52 -18.29 -28.33
N GLY A 36 31.31 -18.97 -27.50
CA GLY A 36 32.49 -18.38 -26.89
C GLY A 36 33.61 -18.23 -27.93
N VAL A 37 34.53 -17.30 -27.68
CA VAL A 37 35.97 -17.58 -27.48
C VAL A 37 36.62 -16.37 -26.79
N LEU A 38 37.24 -16.69 -25.65
CA LEU A 38 38.33 -16.04 -24.91
C LEU A 38 39.24 -15.07 -25.71
N LEU A 39 39.53 -13.90 -25.11
CA LEU A 39 40.88 -13.30 -25.15
C LEU A 39 41.26 -12.69 -23.79
N VAL A 40 42.02 -13.50 -23.04
CA VAL A 40 43.17 -13.18 -22.18
C VAL A 40 43.13 -11.86 -21.39
N ALA A 41 42.84 -11.97 -20.10
CA ALA A 41 43.19 -10.98 -19.10
C ALA A 41 44.72 -10.85 -19.01
N ALA A 42 45.26 -9.67 -19.33
CA ALA A 42 46.64 -9.32 -19.03
C ALA A 42 46.73 -8.87 -17.56
N PRO A 43 47.54 -9.54 -16.70
CA PRO A 43 47.79 -9.03 -15.36
C PRO A 43 48.81 -7.88 -15.43
N LEU A 44 48.46 -6.76 -14.78
CA LEU A 44 49.35 -5.66 -14.48
C LEU A 44 50.51 -6.15 -13.60
N LEU A 45 51.64 -6.43 -14.23
CA LEU A 45 52.95 -6.62 -13.60
C LEU A 45 53.75 -5.33 -13.73
N LEU A 46 53.67 -4.47 -12.72
CA LEU A 46 54.66 -3.44 -12.46
C LEU A 46 55.03 -3.56 -10.99
N LEU A 47 56.14 -4.25 -10.70
CA LEU A 47 57.04 -3.94 -9.58
C LEU A 47 58.26 -4.88 -9.63
N SER A 48 59.41 -4.32 -10.02
CA SER A 48 60.81 -4.73 -9.79
C SER A 48 61.66 -3.70 -10.59
N ILE A 49 62.76 -3.08 -10.14
CA ILE A 49 63.85 -3.51 -9.26
C ILE A 49 64.48 -2.29 -8.56
N ASP A 50 64.92 -2.53 -7.34
CA ASP A 50 65.70 -1.72 -6.39
C ASP A 50 67.15 -1.41 -6.83
N ARG A 51 67.73 -0.28 -6.35
CA ARG A 51 69.12 -0.25 -5.85
C ARG A 51 69.36 0.95 -4.93
N SER A 52 69.15 0.79 -3.63
CA SER A 52 70.02 1.43 -2.64
C SER A 52 70.04 0.70 -1.30
N GLY A 53 71.09 -0.11 -1.12
CA GLY A 53 71.89 -0.12 0.11
C GLY A 53 71.33 -0.83 1.35
N GLY A 54 72.03 -1.91 1.75
CA GLY A 54 72.18 -2.28 3.16
C GLY A 54 71.59 -3.64 3.51
N GLY A 55 72.47 -4.60 3.80
CA GLY A 55 72.13 -6.00 4.00
C GLY A 55 71.35 -6.32 5.28
N THR A 56 70.69 -7.47 5.31
CA THR A 56 71.17 -8.69 6.00
C THR A 56 70.26 -9.84 5.58
N THR A 57 70.87 -10.99 5.33
CA THR A 57 70.28 -12.32 5.06
C THR A 57 69.06 -12.68 5.91
N LEU A 58 68.05 -13.32 5.32
CA LEU A 58 67.61 -14.67 5.73
C LEU A 58 66.55 -15.26 4.78
N GLU A 59 66.68 -16.56 4.63
CA GLU A 59 66.03 -17.48 3.70
C GLU A 59 64.81 -18.16 4.33
N THR A 60 63.85 -18.53 3.46
CA THR A 60 63.03 -19.75 3.49
C THR A 60 61.90 -19.93 4.52
N GLY A 61 60.67 -19.97 4.00
CA GLY A 61 59.75 -21.11 4.16
C GLY A 61 58.82 -21.14 5.39
N PRO A 62 57.55 -21.58 5.23
CA PRO A 62 56.51 -21.45 6.24
C PRO A 62 56.58 -22.57 7.28
N ALA A 63 56.41 -22.23 8.56
CA ALA A 63 56.23 -23.18 9.65
C ALA A 63 54.78 -23.10 10.14
N ALA A 64 54.04 -24.19 9.90
CA ALA A 64 52.97 -24.62 10.77
C ALA A 64 53.62 -25.32 11.97
N ASP A 65 53.27 -24.96 13.21
CA ASP A 65 53.38 -25.86 14.36
C ASP A 65 52.68 -25.28 15.61
N THR A 66 51.70 -26.01 16.12
CA THR A 66 51.25 -25.90 17.52
C THR A 66 50.95 -27.30 18.05
N VAL A 67 51.97 -27.93 18.65
CA VAL A 67 51.92 -29.14 19.50
C VAL A 67 53.08 -28.95 20.52
N LEU A 68 53.04 -29.21 21.84
CA LEU A 68 52.53 -30.26 22.75
C LEU A 68 52.52 -29.68 24.20
N ARG A 69 51.59 -30.04 25.12
CA ARG A 69 51.65 -31.12 26.17
C ARG A 69 52.92 -31.06 27.06
N GLU A 70 52.97 -31.30 28.38
CA GLU A 70 52.27 -32.14 29.39
C GLU A 70 52.88 -31.74 30.78
N GLU A 71 52.27 -31.91 31.96
CA GLU A 71 52.37 -33.09 32.86
C GLU A 71 51.63 -32.78 34.21
N VAL A 72 50.69 -33.61 34.69
CA VAL A 72 50.81 -34.71 35.70
C VAL A 72 50.41 -34.28 37.13
N ASP A 73 49.25 -34.76 37.61
CA ASP A 73 49.17 -35.56 38.85
C ASP A 73 47.86 -36.40 38.92
N ARG A 74 47.95 -37.62 39.46
CA ARG A 74 46.89 -38.66 39.65
C ARG A 74 46.58 -38.81 41.17
N PRO A 75 45.75 -39.76 41.67
CA PRO A 75 44.43 -40.30 41.28
C PRO A 75 43.38 -40.30 42.45
N GLY A 76 42.11 -40.58 42.13
CA GLY A 76 41.14 -41.23 43.05
C GLY A 76 39.86 -40.43 43.33
N ASP A 77 38.74 -40.79 42.70
CA ASP A 77 37.68 -41.60 43.33
C ASP A 77 36.59 -41.91 42.28
N PHE A 78 36.10 -43.15 42.28
CA PHE A 78 35.03 -43.62 41.40
C PHE A 78 33.72 -43.61 42.18
N VAL A 79 32.65 -43.01 41.64
CA VAL A 79 31.30 -43.53 41.85
C VAL A 79 30.53 -43.46 40.53
N ALA A 80 30.10 -44.64 40.08
CA ALA A 80 29.21 -44.84 38.95
C ALA A 80 27.76 -44.48 39.33
N ALA A 81 27.04 -43.82 38.43
CA ALA A 81 25.58 -43.83 38.44
C ALA A 81 25.10 -44.27 37.04
N ALA A 82 24.45 -45.43 37.02
CA ALA A 82 23.78 -46.02 35.87
C ALA A 82 22.44 -45.32 35.58
N PRO A 83 21.93 -45.38 34.33
CA PRO A 83 20.65 -44.77 33.95
C PRO A 83 19.48 -45.73 34.23
N GLU A 84 18.35 -45.20 34.68
CA GLU A 84 17.06 -45.92 34.81
C GLU A 84 15.90 -44.90 34.98
N PRO A 85 14.63 -45.24 34.66
CA PRO A 85 14.11 -45.65 33.35
C PRO A 85 12.90 -44.78 32.89
N GLU A 86 12.40 -45.05 31.69
CA GLU A 86 11.18 -44.47 31.08
C GLU A 86 9.91 -44.79 31.91
N PRO A 87 8.90 -43.88 31.94
CA PRO A 87 7.66 -44.13 32.67
C PRO A 87 6.75 -45.09 31.89
N GLU A 88 6.38 -46.20 32.54
CA GLU A 88 5.36 -47.15 32.08
C GLU A 88 3.94 -46.56 32.19
N GLU A 89 3.12 -46.85 31.18
CA GLU A 89 1.69 -46.59 31.12
C GLU A 89 0.93 -47.41 32.16
N THR A 90 0.19 -46.76 33.05
CA THR A 90 -0.75 -47.43 33.97
C THR A 90 -2.18 -47.38 33.41
N GLU A 91 -2.80 -48.55 33.26
CA GLU A 91 -4.24 -48.73 33.05
C GLU A 91 -5.05 -48.08 34.18
N PRO A 92 -6.20 -47.45 33.89
CA PRO A 92 -7.10 -46.95 34.93
C PRO A 92 -7.90 -48.09 35.60
N GLU A 93 -8.03 -48.00 36.91
CA GLU A 93 -8.82 -48.89 37.77
C GLU A 93 -10.34 -48.82 37.49
N PRO A 94 -11.09 -49.90 37.78
CA PRO A 94 -12.53 -49.98 37.53
C PRO A 94 -13.37 -49.10 38.48
N GLU A 95 -14.44 -48.53 37.94
CA GLU A 95 -15.46 -47.77 38.67
C GLU A 95 -16.17 -48.60 39.74
N PRO A 96 -16.51 -48.02 40.91
CA PRO A 96 -17.30 -48.72 41.93
C PRO A 96 -18.77 -48.88 41.49
N GLU A 97 -19.31 -50.07 41.73
CA GLU A 97 -20.74 -50.38 41.62
C GLU A 97 -21.57 -49.54 42.61
N PRO A 98 -22.75 -49.01 42.21
CA PRO A 98 -23.59 -48.24 43.11
C PRO A 98 -24.27 -49.13 44.17
N GLU A 99 -24.25 -48.67 45.42
CA GLU A 99 -25.02 -49.24 46.52
C GLU A 99 -26.55 -49.11 46.27
N PRO A 100 -27.36 -50.06 46.78
CA PRO A 100 -28.80 -50.04 46.59
C PRO A 100 -29.44 -48.93 47.45
N VAL A 101 -29.98 -47.91 46.79
CA VAL A 101 -30.78 -46.87 47.43
C VAL A 101 -32.09 -47.50 47.91
N GLN A 102 -32.31 -47.41 49.22
CA GLN A 102 -33.55 -47.83 49.87
C GLN A 102 -34.71 -46.97 49.32
N ALA A 103 -35.83 -47.64 49.03
CA ALA A 103 -37.07 -46.99 48.65
C ALA A 103 -37.60 -46.15 49.83
N GLU A 104 -37.28 -44.86 49.82
CA GLU A 104 -37.98 -43.87 50.62
C GLU A 104 -39.13 -43.28 49.81
N VAL A 105 -40.24 -43.14 50.51
CA VAL A 105 -41.59 -42.83 50.04
C VAL A 105 -41.62 -41.54 49.20
N ALA A 106 -42.19 -41.62 47.99
CA ALA A 106 -42.46 -40.45 47.15
C ALA A 106 -43.41 -39.48 47.90
N PRO A 107 -43.02 -38.22 48.16
CA PRO A 107 -43.99 -37.20 48.52
C PRO A 107 -44.88 -36.91 47.31
N GLU A 108 -46.16 -36.63 47.57
CA GLU A 108 -47.11 -36.17 46.53
C GLU A 108 -46.50 -34.97 45.79
N PRO A 109 -46.63 -34.90 44.45
CA PRO A 109 -46.09 -33.79 43.68
C PRO A 109 -46.81 -32.50 44.11
N GLU A 110 -46.02 -31.49 44.52
CA GLU A 110 -46.51 -30.13 44.66
C GLU A 110 -47.08 -29.66 43.31
N PRO A 111 -48.16 -28.85 43.32
CA PRO A 111 -48.74 -28.34 42.08
C PRO A 111 -47.67 -27.57 41.30
N GLU A 112 -47.52 -27.91 40.02
CA GLU A 112 -46.63 -27.20 39.10
C GLU A 112 -46.94 -25.69 39.17
N PRO A 113 -45.93 -24.82 39.36
CA PRO A 113 -46.15 -23.39 39.31
C PRO A 113 -46.70 -23.02 37.94
N GLU A 114 -47.75 -22.21 37.91
CA GLU A 114 -48.28 -21.66 36.66
C GLU A 114 -47.14 -21.00 35.87
N PRO A 115 -47.07 -21.21 34.55
CA PRO A 115 -46.01 -20.63 33.74
C PRO A 115 -46.05 -19.10 33.88
N GLU A 116 -44.93 -18.53 34.33
CA GLU A 116 -44.76 -17.08 34.32
C GLU A 116 -45.00 -16.57 32.89
N PRO A 117 -45.73 -15.45 32.73
CA PRO A 117 -45.98 -14.90 31.41
C PRO A 117 -44.66 -14.64 30.71
N GLU A 118 -44.52 -15.15 29.48
CA GLU A 118 -43.34 -14.90 28.65
C GLU A 118 -43.10 -13.38 28.59
N PRO A 119 -41.86 -12.92 28.85
CA PRO A 119 -41.54 -11.51 28.77
C PRO A 119 -41.93 -10.99 27.39
N GLU A 120 -42.70 -9.91 27.34
CA GLU A 120 -43.03 -9.25 26.09
C GLU A 120 -41.74 -8.99 25.31
N PRO A 121 -41.72 -9.25 23.99
CA PRO A 121 -40.53 -9.04 23.19
C PRO A 121 -40.06 -7.60 23.38
N GLU A 122 -38.81 -7.44 23.82
CA GLU A 122 -38.19 -6.12 23.90
C GLU A 122 -38.33 -5.45 22.54
N PRO A 123 -38.71 -4.16 22.50
CA PRO A 123 -38.82 -3.43 21.25
C PRO A 123 -37.48 -3.54 20.51
N GLU A 124 -37.55 -3.98 19.25
CA GLU A 124 -36.37 -4.01 18.39
C GLU A 124 -35.70 -2.63 18.45
N PRO A 125 -34.36 -2.57 18.66
CA PRO A 125 -33.67 -1.29 18.68
C PRO A 125 -33.97 -0.56 17.37
N GLU A 126 -34.45 0.68 17.49
CA GLU A 126 -34.64 1.54 16.33
C GLU A 126 -33.32 1.57 15.54
N PRO A 127 -33.38 1.52 14.20
CA PRO A 127 -32.18 1.63 13.39
C PRO A 127 -31.45 2.92 13.78
N ASP A 128 -30.19 2.76 14.18
CA ASP A 128 -29.28 3.88 14.45
C ASP A 128 -29.35 4.83 13.25
N PRO A 129 -29.58 6.15 13.44
CA PRO A 129 -29.55 7.09 12.32
C PRO A 129 -28.29 6.85 11.49
N GLU A 130 -28.48 6.60 10.18
CA GLU A 130 -27.35 6.55 9.25
C GLU A 130 -26.52 7.82 9.48
N PRO A 131 -25.18 7.70 9.66
CA PRO A 131 -24.36 8.86 9.90
C PRO A 131 -24.61 9.86 8.76
N ASP A 132 -24.96 11.09 9.13
CA ASP A 132 -25.03 12.20 8.19
C ASP A 132 -23.73 12.18 7.39
N GLY A 133 -23.83 11.92 6.09
CA GLY A 133 -22.68 11.80 5.21
C GLY A 133 -21.78 13.05 5.26
N PRO A 134 -20.60 13.02 4.63
CA PRO A 134 -19.68 14.14 4.67
C PRO A 134 -20.36 15.43 4.22
N ALA A 135 -20.16 16.52 4.96
CA ALA A 135 -20.73 17.85 4.68
C ALA A 135 -20.14 18.54 3.42
N PHE A 136 -19.38 17.80 2.61
CA PHE A 136 -18.71 18.24 1.40
C PHE A 136 -18.99 17.24 0.27
N PRO A 137 -18.97 17.69 -1.00
CA PRO A 137 -19.20 16.79 -2.12
C PRO A 137 -18.07 15.76 -2.21
N THR A 138 -18.43 14.51 -2.54
CA THR A 138 -17.47 13.39 -2.68
C THR A 138 -17.46 12.79 -4.09
N GLU A 139 -18.47 13.07 -4.91
CA GLU A 139 -18.55 12.58 -6.29
C GLU A 139 -18.22 13.70 -7.27
N ARG A 140 -17.40 13.36 -8.27
CA ARG A 140 -17.05 14.24 -9.40
C ARG A 140 -16.62 15.66 -8.97
N VAL A 141 -15.77 15.74 -7.95
CA VAL A 141 -15.32 17.04 -7.43
C VAL A 141 -14.10 17.56 -8.17
N LEU A 142 -14.02 18.88 -8.30
CA LEU A 142 -12.78 19.58 -8.55
C LEU A 142 -12.04 19.75 -7.24
N LEU A 143 -10.75 19.45 -7.25
CA LEU A 143 -9.83 19.87 -6.20
C LEU A 143 -9.27 21.23 -6.61
N GLN A 144 -9.94 22.30 -6.19
CA GLN A 144 -9.60 23.67 -6.58
C GLN A 144 -8.68 24.31 -5.54
N ASN A 145 -7.51 24.77 -5.98
CA ASN A 145 -6.59 25.56 -5.17
C ASN A 145 -7.25 26.90 -4.82
N VAL A 146 -7.32 27.24 -3.53
CA VAL A 146 -7.99 28.45 -3.05
C VAL A 146 -7.23 29.73 -3.43
N VAL A 147 -5.90 29.65 -3.51
CA VAL A 147 -5.00 30.79 -3.76
C VAL A 147 -5.02 31.21 -5.22
N ASN A 148 -4.91 30.26 -6.16
CA ASN A 148 -4.78 30.57 -7.59
C ASN A 148 -5.99 30.16 -8.44
N GLY A 149 -6.94 29.42 -7.88
CA GLY A 149 -8.16 28.98 -8.58
C GLY A 149 -7.98 27.80 -9.53
N ASN A 150 -6.76 27.26 -9.69
CA ASN A 150 -6.48 26.12 -10.56
C ASN A 150 -6.95 24.80 -9.93
N CYS A 151 -7.15 23.80 -10.78
CA CYS A 151 -7.59 22.48 -10.38
C CYS A 151 -6.46 21.45 -10.46
N VAL A 152 -6.58 20.36 -9.70
CA VAL A 152 -5.74 19.17 -9.86
C VAL A 152 -6.15 18.42 -11.12
N GLY A 153 -5.23 18.31 -12.08
CA GLY A 153 -5.49 17.61 -13.32
C GLY A 153 -4.23 17.13 -14.02
N THR A 154 -4.39 16.65 -15.24
CA THR A 154 -3.29 16.14 -16.06
C THR A 154 -2.78 17.23 -17.01
N PRO A 155 -1.46 17.27 -17.27
CA PRO A 155 -0.91 18.19 -18.26
C PRO A 155 -1.45 17.87 -19.66
N GLY A 156 -1.91 18.90 -20.38
CA GLY A 156 -2.38 18.78 -21.76
C GLY A 156 -3.83 18.29 -21.92
N GLY A 157 -4.55 18.07 -20.81
CA GLY A 157 -5.94 17.61 -20.82
C GLY A 157 -6.09 16.10 -20.98
N GLY A 158 -7.33 15.61 -20.87
CA GLY A 158 -7.63 14.18 -20.85
C GLY A 158 -7.41 13.55 -19.48
N THR A 159 -7.75 12.27 -19.32
CA THR A 159 -7.63 11.58 -18.02
C THR A 159 -6.21 11.17 -17.68
N GLY A 160 -5.26 11.34 -18.61
CA GLY A 160 -3.87 10.89 -18.47
C GLY A 160 -3.71 9.36 -18.51
N ASN A 161 -2.49 8.92 -18.27
CA ASN A 161 -2.15 7.49 -18.20
C ASN A 161 -1.63 7.15 -16.80
N ARG A 162 -1.43 5.87 -16.54
CA ARG A 162 -0.71 5.44 -15.34
C ARG A 162 0.67 6.10 -15.27
N ASN A 163 1.06 6.51 -14.06
CA ASN A 163 2.30 7.18 -13.70
C ASN A 163 2.42 8.60 -14.27
N GLN A 164 1.31 9.18 -14.76
CA GLN A 164 1.29 10.58 -15.18
C GLN A 164 1.35 11.48 -13.95
N ALA A 165 2.38 12.32 -13.87
CA ALA A 165 2.44 13.38 -12.87
C ALA A 165 1.29 14.38 -13.08
N LEU A 166 0.68 14.79 -11.97
CA LEU A 166 -0.42 15.75 -11.96
C LEU A 166 0.11 17.19 -11.88
N GLU A 167 -0.68 18.13 -12.39
CA GLU A 167 -0.35 19.54 -12.43
C GLU A 167 -1.53 20.42 -11.98
N HIS A 168 -1.23 21.67 -11.66
CA HIS A 168 -2.23 22.73 -11.59
C HIS A 168 -2.67 23.11 -12.99
N VAL A 169 -3.91 22.79 -13.33
CA VAL A 169 -4.52 23.10 -14.63
C VAL A 169 -5.63 24.14 -14.49
N ASP A 170 -5.95 24.82 -15.59
CA ASP A 170 -7.15 25.63 -15.67
C ASP A 170 -8.38 24.71 -15.53
N CYS A 171 -9.25 25.01 -14.56
CA CYS A 171 -10.43 24.20 -14.27
C CYS A 171 -11.39 24.09 -15.47
N GLU A 172 -11.40 25.09 -16.35
CA GLU A 172 -12.27 25.12 -17.53
C GLU A 172 -11.63 24.45 -18.76
N ALA A 173 -10.32 24.18 -18.72
CA ALA A 173 -9.62 23.61 -19.88
C ALA A 173 -9.96 22.14 -20.13
N SER A 174 -10.44 21.41 -19.11
CA SER A 174 -10.77 19.99 -19.22
C SER A 174 -11.89 19.63 -18.24
N PRO A 175 -13.14 20.07 -18.49
CA PRO A 175 -14.23 20.10 -17.51
C PRO A 175 -14.60 18.70 -16.96
N ASP A 176 -14.31 17.66 -17.74
CA ASP A 176 -14.67 16.28 -17.45
C ASP A 176 -13.52 15.42 -16.91
N ASP A 177 -12.27 15.68 -17.31
CA ASP A 177 -11.17 14.74 -17.05
C ASP A 177 -10.39 15.07 -15.77
N ILE A 178 -10.73 16.17 -15.10
CA ILE A 178 -10.06 16.67 -13.88
C ILE A 178 -10.93 16.51 -12.63
N ARG A 179 -11.92 15.63 -12.72
CA ARG A 179 -12.93 15.35 -11.70
C ARG A 179 -12.53 14.11 -10.91
N TRP A 180 -12.74 14.16 -9.60
CA TRP A 180 -12.27 13.15 -8.66
C TRP A 180 -13.42 12.65 -7.78
N ASN A 181 -13.45 11.35 -7.53
CA ASN A 181 -14.30 10.72 -6.53
C ASN A 181 -13.48 10.49 -5.26
N LEU A 182 -13.96 11.01 -4.13
CA LEU A 182 -13.41 10.72 -2.81
C LEU A 182 -14.08 9.45 -2.30
N GLU A 183 -13.38 8.34 -2.47
CA GLU A 183 -13.83 7.04 -1.99
C GLU A 183 -13.27 6.84 -0.57
N MET A 184 -14.14 6.88 0.44
CA MET A 184 -13.76 6.57 1.82
C MET A 184 -13.30 5.12 1.92
N ARG A 185 -12.17 4.89 2.59
CA ARG A 185 -11.55 3.58 2.76
C ARG A 185 -11.54 3.12 4.21
N PHE A 186 -11.30 4.07 5.11
CA PHE A 186 -11.27 3.84 6.54
C PHE A 186 -11.95 5.02 7.22
N GLU A 187 -12.86 4.75 8.15
CA GLU A 187 -13.70 5.77 8.77
C GLU A 187 -12.94 6.57 9.85
N ASP A 188 -12.04 5.91 10.59
CA ASP A 188 -11.45 6.45 11.82
C ASP A 188 -9.94 6.16 11.98
N ALA A 189 -9.26 5.75 10.90
CA ALA A 189 -7.85 5.32 10.96
C ALA A 189 -6.82 6.45 10.80
N GLY A 190 -7.26 7.66 10.42
CA GLY A 190 -6.39 8.82 10.25
C GLY A 190 -6.07 9.55 11.55
N PRO A 191 -5.20 10.58 11.51
CA PRO A 191 -4.89 11.40 12.66
C PRO A 191 -6.15 11.97 13.32
N ALA A 192 -6.21 11.94 14.65
CA ALA A 192 -7.37 12.35 15.45
C ALA A 192 -8.70 11.64 15.08
N GLY A 193 -8.64 10.43 14.51
CA GLY A 193 -9.82 9.69 14.08
C GLY A 193 -10.39 10.18 12.75
N ALA A 194 -9.59 10.89 11.94
CA ALA A 194 -10.04 11.37 10.65
C ALA A 194 -10.26 10.22 9.65
N PRO A 195 -11.30 10.30 8.80
CA PRO A 195 -11.48 9.36 7.71
C PRO A 195 -10.36 9.46 6.67
N LEU A 196 -9.97 8.31 6.13
CA LEU A 196 -9.00 8.18 5.05
C LEU A 196 -9.73 7.89 3.73
N TYR A 197 -9.35 8.63 2.69
CA TYR A 197 -9.92 8.56 1.36
C TYR A 197 -8.85 8.19 0.33
N THR A 198 -9.29 7.52 -0.74
CA THR A 198 -8.60 7.62 -2.03
C THR A 198 -9.30 8.62 -2.93
N PHE A 199 -8.52 9.43 -3.63
CA PHE A 199 -9.01 10.33 -4.66
C PHE A 199 -8.85 9.64 -6.01
N ARG A 200 -9.95 9.16 -6.59
CA ARG A 200 -9.95 8.44 -7.86
C ARG A 200 -10.45 9.35 -8.98
N ASN A 201 -9.67 9.52 -10.04
CA ASN A 201 -10.11 10.24 -11.23
C ASN A 201 -11.36 9.55 -11.81
N ASP A 202 -12.45 10.29 -12.01
CA ASP A 202 -13.76 9.66 -12.28
C ASP A 202 -13.78 8.88 -13.60
N ARG A 203 -13.11 9.43 -14.63
CA ARG A 203 -13.07 8.85 -15.98
C ARG A 203 -11.86 7.95 -16.19
N GLY A 204 -10.70 8.37 -15.74
CA GLY A 204 -9.44 7.63 -15.85
C GLY A 204 -9.38 6.42 -14.93
N GLY A 205 -10.11 6.46 -13.82
CA GLY A 205 -10.19 5.38 -12.84
C GLY A 205 -8.90 5.16 -12.04
N PHE A 206 -7.91 6.03 -12.17
CA PHE A 206 -6.65 5.99 -11.43
C PHE A 206 -6.73 6.80 -10.14
N CYS A 207 -6.00 6.37 -9.13
CA CYS A 207 -5.94 7.02 -7.83
C CYS A 207 -4.77 7.99 -7.75
N LEU A 208 -4.95 9.05 -6.97
CA LEU A 208 -3.94 10.03 -6.62
C LEU A 208 -2.90 9.36 -5.69
N ASP A 209 -1.65 9.31 -6.16
CA ASP A 209 -0.61 8.41 -5.65
C ASP A 209 0.77 9.09 -5.59
N LEU A 210 1.67 8.57 -4.76
CA LEU A 210 3.09 8.91 -4.73
C LEU A 210 3.94 7.70 -5.15
N PRO A 211 5.10 7.89 -5.80
CA PRO A 211 5.85 6.78 -6.39
C PRO A 211 6.26 5.72 -5.37
N ASP A 212 6.16 4.46 -5.78
CA ASP A 212 6.37 3.26 -4.95
C ASP A 212 5.41 3.19 -3.75
N LYS A 213 5.41 2.06 -3.03
CA LYS A 213 4.64 1.92 -1.80
C LYS A 213 5.26 2.68 -0.62
N GLY A 214 4.42 3.01 0.35
CA GLY A 214 4.82 3.57 1.64
C GLY A 214 5.32 5.01 1.59
N GLN A 215 5.81 5.48 2.72
CA GLN A 215 6.22 6.87 2.95
C GLN A 215 7.15 7.45 1.88
N ARG A 216 6.92 8.71 1.52
CA ARG A 216 7.76 9.51 0.62
C ARG A 216 8.23 10.81 1.26
N ASP A 217 9.37 11.31 0.80
CA ASP A 217 9.94 12.58 1.25
C ASP A 217 9.20 13.79 0.64
N ARG A 218 9.36 14.95 1.29
CA ARG A 218 8.88 16.23 0.75
C ARG A 218 9.46 16.49 -0.65
N GLY A 219 8.67 17.12 -1.51
CA GLY A 219 9.02 17.43 -2.90
C GLY A 219 8.74 16.29 -3.87
N THR A 220 8.32 15.12 -3.37
CA THR A 220 7.86 14.01 -4.20
C THR A 220 6.65 14.42 -5.02
N LEU A 221 6.67 14.09 -6.31
CA LEU A 221 5.59 14.40 -7.25
C LEU A 221 4.37 13.53 -6.99
N VAL A 222 3.20 14.14 -7.08
CA VAL A 222 1.92 13.44 -7.05
C VAL A 222 1.57 12.99 -8.46
N HIS A 223 1.10 11.76 -8.61
CA HIS A 223 0.79 11.16 -9.90
C HIS A 223 -0.51 10.35 -9.86
N GLN A 224 -0.92 9.84 -11.01
CA GLN A 224 -2.02 8.89 -11.11
C GLN A 224 -1.51 7.45 -11.22
N ALA A 225 -2.04 6.54 -10.41
CA ALA A 225 -1.68 5.14 -10.44
C ALA A 225 -2.89 4.21 -10.32
N ARG A 226 -2.65 2.90 -10.44
CA ARG A 226 -3.68 1.91 -10.10
C ARG A 226 -4.02 2.04 -8.63
N CYS A 227 -5.31 1.98 -8.32
CA CYS A 227 -5.80 2.05 -6.96
C CYS A 227 -5.39 0.83 -6.14
N PHE A 228 -4.62 1.06 -5.08
CA PHE A 228 -4.24 0.10 -4.03
C PHE A 228 -4.45 0.79 -2.67
N PRO A 229 -5.72 0.94 -2.23
CA PRO A 229 -6.09 1.70 -1.03
C PRO A 229 -5.81 0.94 0.28
N ASP A 230 -4.64 0.31 0.38
CA ASP A 230 -4.20 -0.38 1.59
C ASP A 230 -3.33 0.55 2.48
N MET A 231 -3.13 0.16 3.74
CA MET A 231 -2.35 0.94 4.71
C MET A 231 -0.83 0.92 4.44
N ASP A 232 -0.35 0.03 3.58
CA ASP A 232 1.07 -0.09 3.24
C ASP A 232 1.44 0.80 2.04
N ASP A 233 0.46 1.19 1.23
CA ASP A 233 0.60 2.13 0.13
C ASP A 233 0.53 3.59 0.62
N ASN A 234 0.73 4.54 -0.30
CA ASN A 234 0.68 5.98 0.00
C ASN A 234 -0.47 6.68 -0.76
N GLN A 235 -1.49 5.93 -1.16
CA GLN A 235 -2.69 6.42 -1.83
C GLN A 235 -3.78 6.89 -0.88
N LEU A 236 -3.57 6.79 0.44
CA LEU A 236 -4.52 7.24 1.45
C LEU A 236 -4.25 8.71 1.81
N TRP A 237 -5.32 9.49 1.76
CA TRP A 237 -5.31 10.93 1.99
C TRP A 237 -6.40 11.29 2.99
N TRP A 238 -6.18 12.33 3.78
CA TRP A 238 -7.16 12.82 4.72
C TRP A 238 -7.35 14.33 4.58
N LEU A 239 -8.55 14.79 4.94
CA LEU A 239 -8.95 16.19 4.85
C LEU A 239 -8.82 16.82 6.24
N ASP A 240 -7.94 17.82 6.34
CA ASP A 240 -7.76 18.63 7.53
C ASP A 240 -8.41 19.99 7.29
N GLU A 241 -9.60 20.22 7.84
CA GLU A 241 -10.36 21.45 7.63
C GLU A 241 -9.64 22.65 8.26
N GLN A 242 -9.46 23.72 7.49
CA GLN A 242 -8.77 24.94 7.93
C GLN A 242 -9.78 26.03 8.28
N GLU A 243 -10.46 26.54 7.26
CA GLU A 243 -11.66 27.38 7.39
C GLU A 243 -12.84 26.63 6.78
N SER A 244 -14.07 27.04 7.12
CA SER A 244 -15.29 26.36 6.67
C SER A 244 -15.26 26.06 5.16
N GLY A 245 -15.26 24.77 4.82
CA GLY A 245 -15.27 24.29 3.43
C GLY A 245 -13.93 24.39 2.68
N THR A 246 -12.82 24.59 3.40
CA THR A 246 -11.46 24.58 2.86
C THR A 246 -10.57 23.63 3.66
N TYR A 247 -9.67 22.93 2.96
CA TYR A 247 -8.93 21.82 3.53
C TYR A 247 -7.47 21.87 3.14
N TYR A 248 -6.61 21.43 4.04
CA TYR A 248 -5.39 20.76 3.63
C TYR A 248 -5.72 19.33 3.23
N ILE A 249 -5.24 18.91 2.06
CA ILE A 249 -5.31 17.52 1.62
C ILE A 249 -3.97 16.89 1.97
N ARG A 250 -3.95 15.96 2.93
CA ARG A 250 -2.73 15.43 3.54
C ARG A 250 -2.51 13.98 3.18
N ASN A 251 -1.27 13.60 2.91
CA ASN A 251 -0.89 12.22 2.65
C ASN A 251 -0.67 11.47 3.96
N PHE A 252 -1.42 10.41 4.19
CA PHE A 252 -1.36 9.64 5.45
C PHE A 252 0.00 8.96 5.67
N ALA A 253 0.58 8.35 4.63
CA ALA A 253 1.85 7.63 4.75
C ALA A 253 3.08 8.56 4.88
N SER A 254 2.98 9.80 4.40
CA SER A 254 4.14 10.68 4.18
C SER A 254 4.19 11.86 5.15
N HIS A 255 4.31 11.57 6.45
CA HIS A 255 4.45 12.57 7.53
C HIS A 255 3.34 13.63 7.56
N ASP A 256 2.13 13.26 7.14
CA ASP A 256 0.98 14.17 7.01
C ASP A 256 1.28 15.41 6.15
N TYR A 257 2.22 15.28 5.20
CA TYR A 257 2.54 16.34 4.27
C TYR A 257 1.33 16.69 3.42
N CYS A 258 1.16 17.98 3.20
CA CYS A 258 0.11 18.53 2.38
C CYS A 258 0.44 18.34 0.90
N MET A 259 -0.60 18.11 0.10
CA MET A 259 -0.53 18.36 -1.33
C MET A 259 -0.30 19.86 -1.53
N LEU A 260 0.89 20.19 -2.02
CA LEU A 260 1.35 21.55 -2.21
C LEU A 260 0.49 22.24 -3.25
N ALA A 261 0.06 23.46 -2.91
CA ALA A 261 -0.63 24.35 -3.82
C ALA A 261 0.30 25.52 -4.16
N TYR A 262 0.58 25.72 -5.46
CA TYR A 262 1.51 26.78 -5.91
C TYR A 262 0.88 28.18 -5.86
N GLU A 263 1.76 29.17 -5.71
CA GLU A 263 1.45 30.57 -5.99
C GLU A 263 1.23 30.83 -7.49
N ALA A 264 0.49 31.88 -7.83
CA ALA A 264 0.17 32.21 -9.23
C ALA A 264 1.41 32.55 -10.09
N SER A 265 2.52 32.94 -9.47
CA SER A 265 3.78 33.28 -10.13
C SER A 265 4.64 32.08 -10.53
N GLU A 266 4.29 30.88 -10.10
CA GLU A 266 5.20 29.74 -10.14
C GLU A 266 5.19 29.06 -11.51
N SER A 267 6.39 28.93 -12.09
CA SER A 267 6.57 28.37 -13.44
C SER A 267 6.43 26.84 -13.50
N ASP A 268 6.72 26.16 -12.39
CA ASP A 268 6.57 24.71 -12.27
C ASP A 268 5.22 24.38 -11.64
N LYS A 269 4.30 23.88 -12.47
CA LYS A 269 2.93 23.58 -12.06
C LYS A 269 2.72 22.17 -11.52
N ARG A 270 3.76 21.35 -11.42
CA ARG A 270 3.64 19.93 -11.05
C ARG A 270 3.38 19.75 -9.58
N LEU A 271 2.32 19.02 -9.23
CA LEU A 271 1.90 18.77 -7.87
C LEU A 271 2.91 17.94 -7.09
N ARG A 272 3.09 18.28 -5.81
CA ARG A 272 4.03 17.65 -4.89
C ARG A 272 3.44 17.52 -3.50
N ILE A 273 3.99 16.64 -2.68
CA ILE A 273 3.80 16.70 -1.23
C ILE A 273 4.84 17.61 -0.58
N TRP A 274 4.46 18.36 0.45
CA TRP A 274 5.36 19.27 1.17
C TRP A 274 4.87 19.48 2.61
N PRO A 275 5.75 19.87 3.56
CA PRO A 275 5.30 20.43 4.82
C PRO A 275 4.19 21.46 4.61
N CYS A 276 3.13 21.36 5.41
CA CYS A 276 1.96 22.20 5.26
C CYS A 276 2.29 23.68 5.46
N HIS A 277 1.63 24.53 4.68
CA HIS A 277 1.76 25.98 4.69
C HIS A 277 0.39 26.58 4.39
N GLU A 278 0.13 27.81 4.83
CA GLU A 278 -1.19 28.47 4.74
C GLU A 278 -1.76 28.59 3.32
N ASN A 279 -0.88 28.57 2.31
CA ASN A 279 -1.25 28.62 0.90
C ASN A 279 -1.54 27.24 0.29
N HIS A 280 -1.37 26.13 1.03
CA HIS A 280 -1.68 24.78 0.55
C HIS A 280 -3.16 24.39 0.71
N THR A 281 -4.06 25.38 0.65
CA THR A 281 -5.49 25.21 0.90
C THR A 281 -6.27 24.89 -0.37
N TRP A 282 -7.19 23.94 -0.24
CA TRP A 282 -8.01 23.39 -1.32
C TRP A 282 -9.49 23.48 -0.99
N ARG A 283 -10.32 23.68 -2.01
CA ARG A 283 -11.78 23.57 -1.96
C ARG A 283 -12.23 22.39 -2.81
N LEU A 284 -13.18 21.62 -2.29
CA LEU A 284 -13.86 20.56 -3.03
C LEU A 284 -15.11 21.15 -3.67
N VAL A 285 -15.11 21.27 -4.99
CA VAL A 285 -16.22 21.88 -5.75
C VAL A 285 -16.95 20.79 -6.51
N GLY A 286 -18.20 20.51 -6.14
CA GLY A 286 -19.06 19.55 -6.83
C GLY A 286 -19.65 20.11 -8.12
N ASP A 287 -20.33 19.24 -8.87
CA ASP A 287 -21.18 19.67 -9.98
C ASP A 287 -22.40 20.44 -9.43
N SER A 288 -22.64 21.65 -9.95
CA SER A 288 -23.77 22.52 -9.58
C SER A 288 -25.04 22.21 -10.37
#